data_AF-Q4C2Q4-F1
#
_entry.id   AF-Q4C2Q4-F1
#
_cell.length_a   1.000
_cell.length_b   1.000
_cell.length_c   1.000
_cell.angle_alpha   90.00
_cell.angle_beta   90.00
_cell.angle_gamma   90.00
#
_symmetry.space_group_name_H-M   'P 1'
#
loop_
_entity.id
_entity.type
_entity.pdbx_description
1 polymer ?
#
loop_
_entity_poly.entity_id
_entity_poly.type
_entity_poly.pdbx_seq_one_letter_code
_entity_poly.pdbx_strand_id
1 'polypeptide(L)'
;MVDDLRLAASKMTGAERRSFQAEMCLKYCGGSARQTEILFGWGRKNVQLGLHEKRTEIVCLGLQSVNSGCKKWEERYPIVAQSLKEIAEAHAQQNPTFNNPIAYTR
;
A
#
# COMPACT_ATOMS: atom_id res chain seq x y z
N MET A 1 10.09 21.58 18.66
CA MET A 1 9.01 21.89 17.68
C MET A 1 9.26 21.28 16.32
N VAL A 2 10.30 21.66 15.56
CA VAL A 2 10.56 21.09 14.22
C VAL A 2 10.80 19.58 14.29
N ASP A 3 11.57 19.11 15.27
CA ASP A 3 11.86 17.69 15.44
C ASP A 3 10.63 16.89 15.89
N ASP A 4 9.76 17.47 16.72
CA ASP A 4 8.50 16.84 17.12
C ASP A 4 7.56 16.65 15.90
N LEU A 5 7.49 17.65 15.02
CA LEU A 5 6.70 17.57 13.79
C LEU A 5 7.28 16.54 12.81
N ARG A 6 8.61 16.45 12.71
CA ARG A 6 9.28 15.40 11.93
C ARG A 6 9.00 14.02 12.50
N LEU A 7 9.09 13.87 13.82
CA LEU A 7 8.80 12.62 14.52
C LEU A 7 7.33 12.20 14.30
N ALA A 8 6.38 13.11 14.45
CA ALA A 8 4.97 12.85 14.18
C ALA A 8 4.75 12.40 12.72
N ALA A 9 5.30 13.14 11.75
CA ALA A 9 5.19 12.75 10.33
C ALA A 9 5.79 11.37 10.05
N SER A 10 6.87 10.99 10.74
CA SER A 10 7.52 9.68 10.59
C SER A 10 6.62 8.50 10.97
N LYS A 11 5.64 8.73 11.86
CA LYS A 11 4.69 7.69 12.32
C LYS A 11 3.48 7.52 11.41
N MET A 12 3.21 8.48 10.53
CA MET A 12 2.13 8.42 9.54
C MET A 12 2.62 7.84 8.22
N THR A 13 1.73 7.35 7.36
CA THR A 13 2.09 6.91 5.99
C THR A 13 1.07 7.37 4.95
N GLY A 14 1.41 7.24 3.66
CA GLY A 14 0.47 7.48 2.57
C GLY A 14 -0.21 8.86 2.59
N ALA A 15 -1.53 8.86 2.44
CA ALA A 15 -2.37 10.07 2.40
C ALA A 15 -2.40 10.81 3.74
N GLU A 16 -2.39 10.09 4.86
CA GLU A 16 -2.41 10.69 6.20
C GLU A 16 -1.15 11.55 6.42
N ARG A 17 0.03 11.02 6.07
CA ARG A 17 1.28 11.77 6.15
C ARG A 17 1.22 13.02 5.26
N ARG A 18 0.69 12.93 4.03
CA ARG A 18 0.60 14.09 3.12
C ARG A 18 -0.36 15.16 3.65
N SER A 19 -1.51 14.75 4.19
CA SER A 19 -2.49 15.65 4.80
C SER A 19 -1.83 16.44 5.93
N PHE A 20 -1.20 15.74 6.88
CA PHE A 20 -0.48 16.37 8.00
C PHE A 20 0.59 17.36 7.52
N GLN A 21 1.41 16.96 6.55
CA GLN A 21 2.46 17.81 6.00
C GLN A 21 1.88 19.06 5.31
N ALA A 22 0.75 18.94 4.62
CA ALA A 22 0.06 20.06 4.00
C ALA A 22 -0.50 21.04 5.04
N GLU A 23 -1.06 20.55 6.15
CA GLU A 23 -1.52 21.40 7.25
C GLU A 23 -0.38 22.20 7.88
N MET A 24 0.74 21.52 8.17
CA MET A 24 1.92 22.16 8.74
C MET A 24 2.57 23.13 7.75
N CYS A 25 2.54 22.84 6.46
CA CYS A 25 2.99 23.75 5.40
C CYS A 25 2.15 25.04 5.35
N LEU A 26 0.83 24.94 5.44
CA LEU A 26 -0.03 26.13 5.50
C LEU A 26 0.22 26.94 6.77
N LYS A 27 0.36 26.27 7.92
CA LYS A 27 0.52 26.92 9.23
C LYS A 27 1.86 27.63 9.40
N TYR A 28 2.95 27.02 8.93
CA TYR A 28 4.31 27.48 9.24
C TYR A 28 5.14 27.90 8.02
N CYS A 29 4.71 27.57 6.80
CA CYS A 29 5.46 27.86 5.57
C CYS A 29 4.64 28.62 4.52
N GLY A 30 3.49 29.20 4.89
CA GLY A 30 2.65 29.98 3.98
C GLY A 30 2.19 29.20 2.73
N GLY A 31 2.10 27.88 2.81
CA GLY A 31 1.78 27.03 1.65
C GLY A 31 2.95 26.78 0.68
N SER A 32 4.17 27.24 0.99
CA SER A 32 5.34 27.04 0.14
C SER A 32 6.00 25.68 0.40
N ALA A 33 5.76 24.74 -0.50
CA ALA A 33 6.40 23.42 -0.46
C ALA A 33 7.94 23.49 -0.46
N ARG A 34 8.53 24.52 -1.08
CA ARG A 34 9.99 24.74 -1.06
C ARG A 34 10.47 25.09 0.35
N GLN A 35 9.77 25.98 1.04
CA GLN A 35 10.11 26.32 2.42
C GLN A 35 9.89 25.14 3.37
N THR A 36 8.85 24.35 3.16
CA THR A 36 8.59 23.13 3.94
C THR A 36 9.70 22.10 3.81
N GLU A 37 10.25 21.91 2.61
CA GLU A 37 11.41 21.05 2.43
C GLU A 37 12.64 21.58 3.17
N ILE A 38 12.92 22.87 3.08
CA ILE A 38 14.07 23.48 3.77
C ILE A 38 13.92 23.36 5.30
N LEU A 39 12.74 23.63 5.84
CA LEU A 39 12.50 23.66 7.28
C LEU A 39 12.34 22.25 7.87
N PHE A 40 11.56 21.37 7.24
CA PHE A 40 11.20 20.06 7.79
C PHE A 40 11.89 18.88 7.10
N GLY A 41 12.51 19.06 5.93
CA GLY A 41 13.12 17.97 5.16
C GLY A 41 12.10 17.09 4.43
N TRP A 42 10.83 17.53 4.32
CA TRP A 42 9.80 16.77 3.63
C TRP A 42 9.85 17.01 2.12
N GLY A 43 9.77 15.94 1.34
CA GLY A 43 9.88 16.02 -0.11
C GLY A 43 8.82 16.92 -0.74
N ARG A 44 9.25 17.88 -1.57
CA ARG A 44 8.39 18.88 -2.22
C ARG A 44 7.16 18.31 -2.90
N LYS A 45 7.30 17.23 -3.69
CA LYS A 45 6.20 16.62 -4.44
C LYS A 45 5.10 16.09 -3.52
N ASN A 46 5.45 15.52 -2.36
CA ASN A 46 4.47 15.03 -1.40
C ASN A 46 3.68 16.17 -0.74
N VAL A 47 4.38 17.25 -0.38
CA VAL A 47 3.75 18.44 0.21
C VAL A 47 2.82 19.11 -0.81
N GLN A 48 3.27 19.27 -2.07
CA GLN A 48 2.45 19.82 -3.15
C GLN A 48 1.19 18.98 -3.39
N LEU A 49 1.33 17.65 -3.46
CA LEU A 49 0.20 16.75 -3.61
C LEU A 49 -0.78 16.91 -2.44
N GLY A 50 -0.29 16.90 -1.19
CA GLY A 50 -1.13 17.11 -0.01
C GLY A 50 -1.85 18.47 -0.01
N LEU A 51 -1.21 19.54 -0.49
CA LEU A 51 -1.85 20.85 -0.64
C LEU A 51 -2.97 20.83 -1.69
N HIS A 52 -2.77 20.13 -2.81
CA HIS A 52 -3.81 19.96 -3.84
C HIS A 52 -4.98 19.09 -3.34
N GLU A 53 -4.68 17.99 -2.65
CA GLU A 53 -5.68 17.13 -2.02
C GLU A 53 -6.52 17.93 -1.01
N LYS A 54 -5.86 18.72 -0.15
CA LYS A 54 -6.56 19.59 0.82
C LYS A 54 -7.42 20.68 0.14
N ARG A 55 -6.96 21.26 -0.97
CA ARG A 55 -7.72 22.26 -1.73
C ARG A 55 -8.96 21.68 -2.41
N THR A 56 -8.88 20.43 -2.85
CA THR A 56 -9.93 19.77 -3.64
C THR A 56 -10.82 18.85 -2.82
N GLU A 57 -10.44 18.57 -1.58
CA GLU A 57 -11.06 17.57 -0.69
C GLU A 57 -11.04 16.14 -1.27
N ILE A 58 -10.22 15.91 -2.30
CA ILE A 58 -10.07 14.61 -2.97
C ILE A 58 -8.70 14.04 -2.61
N VAL A 59 -8.69 12.84 -2.02
CA VAL A 59 -7.45 12.10 -1.73
C VAL A 59 -7.00 11.33 -2.96
N CYS A 60 -5.78 11.56 -3.42
CA CYS A 60 -5.17 10.80 -4.50
C CYS A 60 -4.71 9.43 -3.98
N LEU A 61 -5.30 8.37 -4.54
CA LEU A 61 -4.86 6.99 -4.30
C LEU A 61 -3.58 6.71 -5.09
N GLY A 62 -2.56 6.20 -4.39
CA GLY A 62 -1.32 5.79 -5.05
C GLY A 62 -1.54 4.54 -5.89
N LEU A 63 -0.82 4.41 -7.00
CA LEU A 63 -0.86 3.20 -7.83
C LEU A 63 -0.50 1.94 -7.00
N GLN A 64 0.38 2.09 -6.00
CA GLN A 64 0.69 1.00 -5.06
C GLN A 64 -0.55 0.55 -4.29
N SER A 65 -1.35 1.43 -3.71
CA SER A 65 -2.56 0.98 -2.96
C SER A 65 -3.60 0.29 -3.85
N VAL A 66 -3.59 0.54 -5.16
CA VAL A 66 -4.58 -0.02 -6.10
C VAL A 66 -4.05 -1.26 -6.84
N ASN A 67 -2.74 -1.33 -7.07
CA ASN A 67 -2.12 -2.30 -7.99
C ASN A 67 -0.89 -3.00 -7.38
N SER A 68 -0.61 -2.80 -6.08
CA SER A 68 0.38 -3.60 -5.34
C SER A 68 -0.26 -4.86 -4.76
N GLY A 69 0.60 -5.81 -4.41
CA GLY A 69 0.23 -7.18 -4.08
C GLY A 69 0.61 -8.12 -5.23
N CYS A 70 1.43 -9.13 -4.94
CA CYS A 70 1.54 -10.26 -5.85
C CYS A 70 0.19 -10.98 -5.84
N LYS A 71 -0.64 -10.74 -6.86
CA LYS A 71 -1.82 -11.57 -7.12
C LYS A 71 -1.37 -13.03 -7.12
N LYS A 72 -2.21 -13.92 -6.56
CA LYS A 72 -1.89 -15.35 -6.57
C LYS A 72 -1.58 -15.77 -7.99
N TRP A 73 -0.59 -16.63 -8.17
CA TRP A 73 -0.22 -17.08 -9.52
C TRP A 73 -1.43 -17.69 -10.25
N GLU A 74 -2.28 -18.40 -9.52
CA GLU A 74 -3.52 -19.01 -10.02
C GLU A 74 -4.52 -17.98 -10.54
N GLU A 75 -4.63 -16.82 -9.91
CA GLU A 75 -5.49 -15.72 -10.38
C GLU A 75 -4.98 -15.09 -11.68
N ARG A 76 -3.66 -15.15 -11.92
CA ARG A 76 -3.06 -14.64 -13.16
C ARG A 76 -3.17 -15.62 -14.32
N TYR A 77 -3.18 -16.92 -14.03
CA TYR A 77 -3.20 -17.99 -15.03
C TYR A 77 -4.32 -19.00 -14.73
N PRO A 78 -5.60 -18.59 -14.81
CA PRO A 78 -6.72 -19.41 -14.34
C PRO A 78 -6.83 -20.74 -15.08
N ILE A 79 -6.57 -20.74 -16.39
CA ILE A 79 -6.62 -21.95 -17.21
C ILE A 79 -5.53 -22.95 -16.78
N VAL A 80 -4.30 -22.48 -16.60
CA VAL A 80 -3.17 -23.34 -16.22
C VAL A 80 -3.35 -23.87 -14.80
N ALA A 81 -3.82 -23.02 -13.87
CA ALA A 81 -4.15 -23.42 -12.51
C ALA A 81 -5.23 -24.50 -12.47
N GLN A 82 -6.29 -24.34 -13.28
CA GLN A 82 -7.35 -25.34 -13.39
C GLN A 82 -6.83 -26.66 -13.95
N SER A 83 -6.02 -26.65 -15.00
CA SER A 83 -5.42 -27.87 -15.56
C SER A 83 -4.49 -28.56 -14.55
N LEU A 84 -3.67 -27.81 -13.81
CA LEU A 84 -2.81 -28.38 -12.77
C LEU A 84 -3.63 -28.99 -11.63
N LYS A 85 -4.74 -28.35 -11.26
CA LYS A 85 -5.67 -28.87 -10.25
C LYS A 85 -6.30 -30.19 -10.71
N GLU A 86 -6.76 -30.27 -11.95
CA GLU A 86 -7.33 -31.51 -12.52
C GLU A 86 -6.32 -32.66 -12.52
N ILE A 87 -5.06 -32.38 -12.89
CA ILE A 87 -3.97 -33.36 -12.83
C ILE A 87 -3.73 -33.79 -11.38
N ALA A 88 -3.65 -32.84 -10.45
CA ALA A 88 -3.43 -33.15 -9.03
C ALA A 88 -4.58 -34.00 -8.46
N GLU A 89 -5.84 -33.66 -8.76
CA GLU A 89 -7.03 -34.39 -8.31
C GLU A 89 -7.08 -35.82 -8.87
N ALA A 90 -6.69 -36.03 -10.13
CA ALA A 90 -6.63 -37.36 -10.72
C ALA A 90 -5.62 -38.31 -10.03
N HIS A 91 -4.59 -37.74 -9.40
CA HIS A 91 -3.55 -38.47 -8.69
C HIS A 91 -3.63 -38.33 -7.16
N ALA A 92 -4.67 -37.67 -6.65
CA ALA A 92 -4.85 -37.44 -5.23
C ALA A 92 -5.40 -38.68 -4.53
N GLN A 93 -4.79 -39.04 -3.41
CA GLN A 93 -5.24 -40.13 -2.56
C GLN A 93 -5.51 -39.61 -1.15
N GLN A 94 -6.65 -40.01 -0.59
CA GLN A 94 -6.95 -39.70 0.81
C GLN A 94 -5.88 -40.29 1.71
N ASN A 95 -5.49 -39.55 2.74
CA ASN A 95 -4.59 -40.09 3.76
C ASN A 95 -5.16 -41.43 4.31
N PRO A 96 -4.43 -42.55 4.22
CA PRO A 96 -4.91 -43.86 4.63
C PRO A 96 -5.35 -43.93 6.10
N THR A 97 -4.79 -43.08 6.97
CA THR A 97 -5.17 -43.04 8.39
C THR A 97 -6.48 -42.27 8.62
N PHE A 98 -7.05 -41.59 7.61
CA PHE A 98 -8.29 -40.80 7.68
C PHE A 98 -8.38 -39.76 8.82
N ASN A 99 -7.24 -39.39 9.41
CA ASN A 99 -7.17 -38.44 10.53
C ASN A 99 -7.45 -36.98 10.11
N ASN A 100 -7.43 -36.68 8.81
CA ASN A 100 -7.77 -35.38 8.25
C ASN A 100 -8.39 -35.52 6.84
N PRO A 101 -9.11 -34.49 6.35
CA PRO A 101 -9.72 -34.48 5.02
C PRO A 101 -8.72 -34.10 3.90
N ILE A 102 -7.41 -34.16 4.15
CA ILE A 102 -6.39 -33.76 3.17
C ILE A 102 -6.05 -34.96 2.28
N ALA A 103 -6.09 -34.76 0.96
CA ALA A 103 -5.61 -35.71 -0.02
C ALA A 103 -4.20 -35.35 -0.49
N TYR A 104 -3.36 -36.37 -0.71
CA TYR A 104 -1.97 -36.22 -1.10
C TYR A 104 -1.78 -36.77 -2.50
N THR A 105 -0.99 -36.09 -3.33
CA THR A 105 -0.51 -36.65 -4.59
C THR A 105 0.63 -37.62 -4.29
N ARG A 106 0.67 -38.75 -5.01
CA ARG A 106 1.71 -39.78 -4.86
C ARG A 106 3.01 -39.41 -5.57
#